data_AF-A0A285D5Z0-F1
#
_entry.id   AF-A0A285D5Z0-F1
#
_cell.length_a   1.000
_cell.length_b   1.000
_cell.length_c   1.000
_cell.angle_alpha   90.00
_cell.angle_beta   90.00
_cell.angle_gamma   90.00
#
_symmetry.space_group_name_H-M   'P 1'
#
loop_
_entity.id
_entity.type
_entity.pdbx_description
1 polymer ?
#
loop_
_entity_poly.entity_id
_entity_poly.type
_entity_poly.pdbx_seq_one_letter_code
_entity_poly.pdbx_strand_id
1 'polypeptide(L)' 'MMNWSILAMFLYFPDDKSEYIPAAIMTAIFTIGAFIALRFFMKHSKKEEEKLNQFESKSEQKD' A
#
# COMPACT_ATOMS: atom_id res chain seq x y z
N MET A 1 -24.82 18.25 -5.67
CA MET A 1 -24.78 17.39 -6.87
C MET A 1 -23.34 17.37 -7.36
N MET A 2 -22.76 16.19 -7.59
CA MET A 2 -21.40 16.08 -8.13
C MET A 2 -21.42 16.53 -9.59
N ASN A 3 -20.55 17.47 -9.95
CA ASN A 3 -20.48 18.00 -11.31
C ASN A 3 -19.86 16.94 -12.24
N TRP A 4 -20.69 16.26 -13.01
CA TRP A 4 -20.30 15.22 -13.99
C TRP A 4 -19.23 15.72 -14.98
N SER A 5 -19.21 17.01 -15.27
CA SER A 5 -18.22 17.63 -16.17
C SER A 5 -16.78 17.54 -15.64
N ILE A 6 -16.58 17.47 -14.31
CA ILE A 6 -15.24 17.31 -13.71
C ILE A 6 -14.68 15.92 -14.00
N LEU A 7 -15.53 14.88 -13.98
CA LEU A 7 -15.13 13.51 -14.31
C LEU A 7 -14.86 13.36 -15.81
N ALA A 8 -15.65 14.03 -16.66
CA ALA A 8 -15.50 13.98 -18.12
C ALA A 8 -14.17 14.60 -18.61
N MET A 9 -13.62 15.60 -17.90
CA MET A 9 -12.32 16.20 -18.25
C MET A 9 -11.12 15.28 -18.01
N PHE A 10 -11.27 14.20 -17.22
CA PHE A 10 -10.19 13.25 -16.94
C PHE A 10 -10.16 12.03 -17.87
N LEU A 11 -11.23 11.73 -18.60
CA LEU A 11 -11.25 10.69 -19.63
C LEU A 11 -10.73 11.21 -21.00
N TYR A 12 -9.63 11.95 -20.98
CA TYR A 12 -8.88 12.22 -22.21
C TYR A 12 -7.93 11.04 -22.48
N PHE A 13 -8.17 10.34 -23.58
CA PHE A 13 -7.31 9.25 -24.02
C PHE A 13 -6.43 9.76 -25.14
N PRO A 14 -5.09 9.82 -24.97
CA PRO A 14 -4.21 10.19 -26.07
C PRO A 14 -4.34 9.22 -27.26
N ASP A 15 -4.28 9.81 -28.45
CA ASP A 15 -4.31 9.12 -29.72
C ASP A 15 -3.04 8.26 -29.90
N ASP A 16 -1.87 8.76 -29.47
CA ASP A 16 -0.63 8.00 -29.39
C ASP A 16 -0.52 7.26 -28.05
N LYS A 17 -0.39 5.92 -28.11
CA LYS A 17 -0.27 5.07 -26.92
C LYS A 17 1.03 5.27 -26.14
N SER A 18 2.04 5.87 -26.77
CA SER A 18 3.33 6.17 -26.14
C SER A 18 3.19 7.18 -25.00
N GLU A 19 2.16 8.03 -25.04
CA GLU A 19 1.90 9.02 -23.98
C GLU A 19 1.46 8.38 -22.64
N TYR A 20 1.07 7.10 -22.62
CA TYR A 20 0.78 6.37 -21.37
C TYR A 20 2.02 5.81 -20.67
N ILE A 21 3.18 5.79 -21.33
CA ILE A 21 4.43 5.25 -20.77
C ILE A 21 4.76 5.88 -19.40
N PRO A 22 4.69 7.21 -19.22
CA PRO A 22 4.91 7.83 -17.92
C PRO A 22 3.92 7.34 -16.84
N ALA A 23 2.64 7.17 -17.19
CA ALA A 23 1.63 6.67 -16.26
C ALA A 23 1.88 5.21 -15.86
N ALA A 24 2.31 4.36 -16.81
CA ALA A 24 2.69 2.97 -16.54
C ALA A 24 3.90 2.88 -15.60
N ILE A 25 4.92 3.71 -15.83
CA ILE A 25 6.13 3.78 -14.98
C ILE A 25 5.75 4.24 -13.56
N MET A 26 4.95 5.30 -13.44
CA MET A 26 4.47 5.79 -12.15
C MET A 26 3.70 4.70 -11.39
N THR A 27 2.76 4.05 -12.07
CA THR A 27 1.95 2.96 -11.48
C THR A 27 2.85 1.83 -11.00
N ALA A 28 3.85 1.43 -11.78
CA ALA A 28 4.79 0.39 -11.40
C ALA A 28 5.61 0.79 -10.15
N ILE A 29 6.15 2.01 -10.11
CA ILE A 29 6.93 2.50 -8.96
C ILE A 29 6.09 2.49 -7.69
N PHE A 30 4.87 3.04 -7.74
CA PHE A 30 3.99 3.07 -6.56
C PHE A 30 3.54 1.68 -6.14
N THR A 31 3.25 0.80 -7.09
CA THR A 31 2.85 -0.59 -6.78
C THR A 31 3.99 -1.35 -6.09
N ILE A 32 5.21 -1.23 -6.61
CA ILE A 32 6.41 -1.83 -6.01
C ILE A 32 6.66 -1.24 -4.61
N GLY A 33 6.59 0.09 -4.49
CA GLY A 33 6.74 0.79 -3.21
C GLY A 33 5.72 0.34 -2.17
N ALA A 34 4.44 0.23 -2.55
CA ALA A 34 3.37 -0.25 -1.67
C ALA A 34 3.60 -1.71 -1.24
N PHE A 35 4.03 -2.58 -2.15
CA PHE A 35 4.35 -3.97 -1.83
C PHE A 35 5.51 -4.08 -0.83
N ILE A 36 6.57 -3.31 -1.03
CA ILE A 36 7.73 -3.27 -0.13
C ILE A 36 7.30 -2.72 1.24
N ALA A 37 6.54 -1.62 1.28
CA ALA A 37 6.04 -1.04 2.52
C ALA A 37 5.19 -2.06 3.29
N LEU A 38 4.22 -2.70 2.63
CA LEU A 38 3.37 -3.72 3.24
C LEU A 38 4.20 -4.88 3.83
N ARG A 39 5.19 -5.37 3.08
CA ARG A 39 6.12 -6.41 3.57
C ARG A 39 6.93 -5.96 4.77
N PHE A 40 7.39 -4.71 4.78
CA PHE A 40 8.13 -4.13 5.89
C PHE A 40 7.26 -4.04 7.16
N PHE A 41 6.05 -3.50 7.04
CA PHE A 41 5.10 -3.41 8.15
C PHE A 41 4.73 -4.79 8.71
N MET A 42 4.40 -5.76 7.86
CA MET A 42 4.08 -7.12 8.30
C MET A 42 5.24 -7.77 9.07
N LYS A 43 6.48 -7.59 8.61
CA LYS A 43 7.66 -8.15 9.29
C LYS A 43 7.89 -7.47 10.64
N HIS A 44 7.65 -6.18 10.73
CA HIS A 44 7.81 -5.45 11.99
C HIS A 44 6.74 -5.88 13.00
N SER A 45 5.47 -5.93 12.58
CA SER A 45 4.34 -6.32 13.42
C SER A 45 4.49 -7.72 14.00
N LYS A 46 4.94 -8.70 13.21
CA LYS A 46 5.19 -10.07 13.71
C LYS A 46 6.25 -10.13 14.84
N LYS A 47 7.26 -9.27 14.79
CA LYS A 47 8.28 -9.20 15.86
C LYS A 47 7.73 -8.58 17.13
N GLU A 48 6.77 -7.67 17.02
CA GLU A 48 6.11 -7.08 18.18
C GLU A 48 5.13 -8.07 18.81
N GLU A 49 4.38 -8.80 17.98
CA GLU A 49 3.47 -9.87 18.41
C GLU A 49 4.22 -10.97 19.18
N GLU A 50 5.36 -11.45 18.67
CA GLU A 50 6.15 -12.47 19.35
C GLU A 50 6.69 -12.00 20.72
N LYS A 51 7.06 -10.72 20.83
CA LYS A 51 7.49 -10.14 22.11
C LYS A 51 6.32 -10.09 23.11
N LEU A 52 5.15 -9.64 22.67
CA LEU A 52 3.93 -9.60 23.50
C LEU A 52 3.57 -10.98 24.05
N ASN A 53 3.54 -12.00 23.20
CA ASN A 53 3.25 -13.38 23.61
C ASN A 53 4.28 -13.91 24.65
N GLN A 54 5.55 -13.54 24.53
CA GLN A 54 6.58 -13.87 25.52
C GLN A 54 6.39 -13.13 26.85
N PHE A 55 5.82 -11.93 26.84
CA PHE A 55 5.47 -11.21 28.08
C PHE A 55 4.25 -11.84 28.76
N GLU A 56 3.19 -12.15 28.01
CA GLU A 56 1.96 -12.76 28.53
C GLU A 56 2.23 -14.13 29.17
N SER A 57 2.95 -15.01 28.47
CA SER A 57 3.33 -16.34 28.99
C SER A 57 4.23 -16.29 30.24
N LYS A 58 4.91 -15.17 30.47
CA LYS A 58 5.76 -14.95 31.65
C LYS A 58 4.99 -14.32 32.81
N SER A 59 3.90 -13.59 32.54
CA SER A 59 2.96 -13.14 33.58
C SER A 59 2.07 -14.28 34.07
N GLU A 60 1.58 -15.16 33.20
CA GLU A 60 0.71 -16.28 33.59
C GLU A 60 1.40 -17.34 34.46
N GLN A 61 2.72 -17.48 34.36
CA GLN A 61 3.50 -18.41 35.20
C GLN A 61 3.87 -17.83 36.57
N LYS A 62 3.53 -16.58 36.85
CA LYS A 62 3.90 -15.88 38.09
C LYS A 62 2.75 -15.75 39.09
N ASP A 63 1.55 -16.19 38.71
CA ASP A 63 0.37 -16.36 39.56
C ASP A 63 0.16 -17.85 39.91
#